data_AF-A0A9N9KCZ8-F1
#
_entry.id   AF-A0A9N9KCZ8-F1
#
_cell.length_a   1.000
_cell.length_b   1.000
_cell.length_c   1.000
_cell.angle_alpha   90.00
_cell.angle_beta   90.00
_cell.angle_gamma   90.00
#
_symmetry.space_group_name_H-M   'P 1'
#
loop_
_entity.id
_entity.type
_entity.pdbx_description
1 polymer ?
#
loop_
_entity_poly.entity_id
_entity_poly.type
_entity_poly.pdbx_seq_one_letter_code
_entity_poly.pdbx_strand_id
1 'polypeptide(L)'
;DHSELHPMSTDKPDIITGINVHCGFFLDCLKVKYKNQIGTPTGNAKGGDAFTIRGLDEKYNYVVGVNVHFRERVVSGIQFVMSDGQKTQIFGNGEANQKTIEVICGPIGYNNDFKLVGIQMAESKATEHYNLCV
;
A
#
# COMPACT_ATOMS: atom_id res chain seq x y z
N ASP A 1 -1.21 -19.15 -13.66
CA ASP A 1 0.13 -19.43 -14.23
C ASP A 1 1.13 -18.98 -13.18
N HIS A 2 1.71 -19.92 -12.45
CA HIS A 2 2.60 -19.66 -11.29
C HIS A 2 4.03 -20.14 -11.57
N SER A 3 4.37 -20.35 -12.85
CA SER A 3 5.62 -20.98 -13.28
C SER A 3 6.74 -19.96 -13.56
N GLU A 4 6.41 -18.68 -13.72
CA GLU A 4 7.37 -17.60 -13.93
C GLU A 4 7.42 -16.68 -12.70
N LEU A 5 8.63 -16.44 -12.19
CA LEU A 5 8.85 -15.42 -11.17
C LEU A 5 8.47 -14.06 -11.77
N HIS A 6 7.48 -13.39 -11.17
CA HIS A 6 7.16 -12.02 -11.57
C HIS A 6 8.41 -11.14 -11.45
N PRO A 7 8.81 -10.43 -12.51
CA PRO A 7 9.98 -9.57 -12.45
C PRO A 7 9.79 -8.56 -11.32
N MET A 8 10.76 -8.50 -10.43
CA MET A 8 10.74 -7.52 -9.35
C MET A 8 10.89 -6.10 -9.92
N SER A 9 10.33 -5.11 -9.24
CA SER A 9 10.49 -3.71 -9.67
C SER A 9 11.98 -3.39 -9.82
N THR A 10 12.35 -2.83 -10.97
CA THR A 10 13.73 -2.33 -11.22
C THR A 10 13.94 -0.92 -10.66
N ASP A 11 12.92 -0.36 -10.00
CA ASP A 11 13.05 0.92 -9.33
C ASP A 11 14.19 0.82 -8.31
N LYS A 12 15.12 1.78 -8.36
CA LYS A 12 16.11 1.96 -7.30
C LYS A 12 15.40 2.68 -6.15
N PRO A 13 15.00 1.98 -5.07
CA PRO A 13 14.20 2.60 -4.03
C PRO A 13 15.05 3.67 -3.32
N ASP A 14 14.43 4.81 -3.06
CA ASP A 14 15.04 5.98 -2.42
C ASP A 14 14.00 6.56 -1.44
N ILE A 15 14.24 7.75 -0.89
CA ILE A 15 13.30 8.45 -0.04
C ILE A 15 11.97 8.64 -0.76
N ILE A 16 10.90 8.10 -0.17
CA ILE A 16 9.52 8.30 -0.61
C ILE A 16 9.09 9.73 -0.25
N THR A 17 8.66 10.50 -1.25
CA THR A 17 8.16 11.88 -1.10
C THR A 17 6.67 12.01 -1.44
N GLY A 18 6.04 10.92 -1.89
CA GLY A 18 4.60 10.85 -2.11
C GLY A 18 4.14 9.44 -2.41
N ILE A 19 2.89 9.15 -2.08
CA ILE A 19 2.27 7.86 -2.35
C ILE A 19 0.89 8.13 -2.94
N ASN A 20 0.61 7.55 -4.10
CA ASN A 20 -0.73 7.44 -4.64
C ASN A 20 -1.24 6.03 -4.39
N VAL A 21 -2.45 5.94 -3.87
CA VAL A 21 -3.16 4.69 -3.62
C VAL A 21 -4.45 4.73 -4.41
N HIS A 22 -4.70 3.69 -5.20
CA HIS A 22 -6.00 3.45 -5.80
C HIS A 22 -6.65 2.31 -5.04
N CYS A 23 -7.87 2.52 -4.55
CA CYS A 23 -8.59 1.50 -3.81
C CYS A 23 -10.10 1.70 -3.84
N GLY A 24 -10.83 0.58 -3.84
CA GLY A 24 -12.25 0.51 -3.51
C GLY A 24 -12.46 -0.48 -2.36
N PHE A 25 -13.03 -1.65 -2.67
CA PHE A 25 -13.11 -2.75 -1.72
C PHE A 25 -11.74 -3.38 -1.42
N PHE A 26 -10.88 -3.44 -2.43
CA PHE A 26 -9.51 -3.94 -2.36
C PHE A 26 -8.51 -2.84 -2.65
N LEU A 27 -7.22 -3.15 -2.46
CA LEU A 27 -6.14 -2.31 -2.94
C LEU A 27 -5.93 -2.58 -4.44
N ASP A 28 -6.26 -1.61 -5.29
CA ASP A 28 -6.21 -1.76 -6.75
C ASP A 28 -4.83 -1.45 -7.31
N CYS A 29 -4.23 -0.32 -6.88
CA CYS A 29 -2.93 0.11 -7.35
C CYS A 29 -2.20 0.95 -6.31
N LEU A 30 -0.88 0.86 -6.32
CA LEU A 30 -0.01 1.70 -5.50
C LEU A 30 1.11 2.26 -6.36
N LYS A 31 1.32 3.57 -6.27
CA LYS A 31 2.36 4.27 -7.01
C LYS A 31 3.14 5.18 -6.08
N VAL A 32 4.44 5.00 -6.04
CA VAL A 32 5.35 5.73 -5.16
C VAL A 32 6.07 6.83 -5.93
N LYS A 33 6.20 8.01 -5.34
CA LYS A 33 7.09 9.07 -5.80
C LYS A 33 8.32 9.08 -4.90
N TYR A 34 9.48 8.88 -5.51
CA TYR A 34 10.78 9.02 -4.85
C TYR A 34 11.33 10.44 -5.04
N LYS A 35 12.35 10.82 -4.26
CA LYS A 35 13.01 12.14 -4.35
C LYS A 35 13.44 12.50 -5.78
N ASN A 36 13.97 11.52 -6.51
CA ASN A 36 14.58 11.73 -7.84
C ASN A 36 13.82 11.09 -9.01
N GLN A 37 12.78 10.30 -8.73
CA GLN A 37 12.06 9.54 -9.76
C GLN A 37 10.64 9.19 -9.32
N ILE A 38 9.81 8.82 -10.27
CA ILE A 38 8.50 8.21 -10.00
C ILE A 38 8.67 6.70 -10.15
N GLY A 39 8.29 5.95 -9.13
CA GLY A 39 8.30 4.49 -9.16
C GLY A 39 7.27 3.95 -10.15
N THR A 40 7.53 2.73 -10.59
CA THR A 40 6.62 1.96 -11.42
C THR A 40 5.35 1.65 -10.61
N PRO A 41 4.15 1.98 -11.11
CA PRO A 41 2.91 1.62 -10.42
C PRO A 41 2.81 0.10 -10.31
N THR A 42 2.33 -0.38 -9.18
CA THR A 42 2.05 -1.80 -8.96
C THR A 42 0.55 -2.01 -8.84
N GLY A 43 -0.03 -2.87 -9.68
CA GLY A 43 -1.47 -3.12 -9.74
C GLY A 43 -2.19 -2.34 -10.84
N ASN A 44 -3.52 -2.34 -10.80
CA ASN A 44 -4.38 -1.76 -11.83
C ASN A 44 -4.72 -0.29 -11.55
N ALA A 45 -3.99 0.65 -12.16
CA ALA A 45 -4.23 2.09 -11.99
C ALA A 45 -5.59 2.60 -12.51
N LYS A 46 -6.39 1.76 -13.18
CA LYS A 46 -7.76 2.09 -13.61
C LYS A 46 -8.82 1.66 -12.61
N GLY A 47 -8.47 0.84 -11.61
CA GLY A 47 -9.38 0.41 -10.55
C GLY A 47 -9.41 1.42 -9.40
N GLY A 48 -10.46 1.36 -8.59
CA GLY A 48 -10.61 2.10 -7.34
C GLY A 48 -10.63 3.63 -7.47
N ASP A 49 -10.84 4.29 -6.32
CA ASP A 49 -10.70 5.74 -6.18
C ASP A 49 -9.25 6.09 -5.84
N ALA A 50 -8.78 7.23 -6.37
CA ALA A 50 -7.41 7.69 -6.19
C ALA A 50 -7.26 8.57 -4.94
N PHE A 51 -6.33 8.20 -4.07
CA PHE A 51 -5.90 8.93 -2.90
C PHE A 51 -4.42 9.29 -3.01
N THR A 52 -4.05 10.46 -2.50
CA THR A 52 -2.64 10.90 -2.47
C THR A 52 -2.24 11.26 -1.06
N ILE A 53 -1.19 10.61 -0.56
CA ILE A 53 -0.45 11.00 0.62
C ILE A 53 0.62 12.00 0.18
N ARG A 54 0.53 13.24 0.69
CA ARG A 54 1.42 14.36 0.36
C ARG A 54 2.27 14.77 1.55
N GLY A 55 3.30 15.57 1.27
CA GLY A 55 4.13 16.19 2.30
C GLY A 55 5.10 15.21 2.97
N LEU A 56 5.40 14.08 2.32
CA LEU A 56 6.44 13.16 2.80
C LEU A 56 7.82 13.73 2.44
N ASP A 57 8.77 13.63 3.37
CA ASP A 57 10.15 14.05 3.22
C ASP A 57 11.11 13.17 4.03
N GLU A 58 12.42 13.39 3.89
CA GLU A 58 13.45 12.53 4.50
C GLU A 58 13.65 12.74 6.00
N LYS A 59 13.18 13.85 6.57
CA LYS A 59 13.67 14.38 7.85
C LYS A 59 12.59 14.50 8.91
N TYR A 60 11.39 14.94 8.55
CA TYR A 60 10.33 15.34 9.47
C TYR A 60 9.07 14.49 9.31
N ASN A 61 8.74 14.10 8.08
CA ASN A 61 7.51 13.36 7.80
C ASN A 61 7.77 12.21 6.84
N TYR A 62 8.04 11.02 7.38
CA TYR A 62 8.29 9.81 6.61
C TYR A 62 7.48 8.64 7.14
N VAL A 63 7.29 7.63 6.30
CA VAL A 63 6.60 6.41 6.69
C VAL A 63 7.55 5.51 7.49
N VAL A 64 7.14 5.18 8.71
CA VAL A 64 7.88 4.29 9.63
C VAL A 64 7.23 2.92 9.77
N GLY A 65 6.01 2.74 9.26
CA GLY A 65 5.34 1.45 9.32
C GLY A 65 4.20 1.35 8.34
N VAL A 66 3.79 0.12 8.07
CA VAL A 66 2.70 -0.24 7.17
C VAL A 66 1.89 -1.35 7.82
N ASN A 67 0.61 -1.12 8.01
CA ASN A 67 -0.34 -2.17 8.34
C ASN A 67 -0.97 -2.65 7.04
N VAL A 68 -0.88 -3.94 6.76
CA VAL A 68 -1.43 -4.57 5.55
C VAL A 68 -2.58 -5.48 5.96
N HIS A 69 -3.74 -5.27 5.34
CA HIS A 69 -4.93 -6.09 5.56
C HIS A 69 -5.11 -7.04 4.38
N PHE A 70 -5.30 -8.32 4.70
CA PHE A 70 -5.55 -9.36 3.71
C PHE A 70 -6.98 -9.91 3.83
N ARG A 71 -7.58 -10.15 2.67
CA ARG A 71 -8.86 -10.86 2.48
C ARG A 71 -8.75 -11.75 1.26
N GLU A 72 -9.29 -12.96 1.31
CA GLU A 72 -9.30 -13.87 0.14
C GLU A 72 -7.93 -14.04 -0.54
N ARG A 73 -6.85 -14.00 0.26
CA ARG A 73 -5.44 -14.08 -0.20
C ARG A 73 -4.96 -12.90 -1.05
N VAL A 74 -5.70 -11.78 -1.09
CA VAL A 74 -5.30 -10.51 -1.73
C VAL A 74 -5.19 -9.40 -0.69
N VAL A 75 -4.44 -8.34 -1.03
CA VAL A 75 -4.35 -7.14 -0.19
C VAL A 75 -5.67 -6.37 -0.31
N SER A 76 -6.45 -6.38 0.77
CA SER A 76 -7.73 -5.67 0.82
C SER A 76 -7.58 -4.23 1.28
N GLY A 77 -6.56 -3.94 2.09
CA GLY A 77 -6.29 -2.57 2.47
C GLY A 77 -4.90 -2.36 3.04
N ILE A 78 -4.53 -1.08 3.13
CA ILE A 78 -3.23 -0.65 3.59
C ILE A 78 -3.37 0.64 4.42
N GLN A 79 -2.63 0.71 5.52
CA GLN A 79 -2.54 1.91 6.36
C GLN A 79 -1.08 2.22 6.61
N PHE A 80 -0.71 3.49 6.49
CA PHE A 80 0.64 3.97 6.71
C PHE A 80 0.76 4.62 8.07
N VAL A 81 1.85 4.33 8.77
CA VAL A 81 2.23 4.94 10.05
C VAL A 81 3.36 5.93 9.77
N MET A 82 3.15 7.18 10.16
CA MET A 82 4.08 8.30 9.95
C MET A 82 5.06 8.42 11.12
N SER A 83 6.16 9.12 10.89
CA SER A 83 7.25 9.33 11.86
C SER A 83 6.84 10.08 13.12
N ASP A 84 5.74 10.82 13.09
CA ASP A 84 5.14 11.48 14.25
C ASP A 84 4.14 10.59 15.01
N GLY A 85 3.98 9.33 14.59
CA GLY A 85 3.04 8.36 15.15
C GLY A 85 1.62 8.47 14.60
N GLN A 86 1.30 9.46 13.76
CA GLN A 86 0.00 9.53 13.10
C GLN A 86 -0.17 8.39 12.11
N LYS A 87 -1.41 7.94 11.93
CA LYS A 87 -1.78 6.92 10.95
C LYS A 87 -2.69 7.53 9.91
N THR A 88 -2.53 7.11 8.65
CA THR A 88 -3.56 7.39 7.64
C THR A 88 -4.85 6.65 7.99
N GLN A 89 -5.94 6.98 7.29
CA GLN A 89 -7.03 6.01 7.17
C GLN A 89 -6.54 4.70 6.55
N ILE A 90 -7.31 3.64 6.71
CA ILE A 90 -7.11 2.42 5.92
C ILE A 90 -7.60 2.72 4.50
N PHE A 91 -6.71 2.64 3.53
CA PHE A 91 -7.08 2.70 2.11
C PHE A 91 -7.52 1.30 1.67
N GLY A 92 -8.71 1.18 1.09
CA GLY A 92 -9.36 -0.10 0.81
C GLY A 92 -10.21 -0.60 1.98
N ASN A 93 -10.39 -1.92 2.07
CA ASN A 93 -11.08 -2.60 3.16
C ASN A 93 -12.55 -2.14 3.34
N GLY A 94 -13.25 -1.93 2.22
CA GLY A 94 -14.54 -1.25 2.16
C GLY A 94 -15.77 -1.98 2.76
N GLU A 95 -15.65 -3.21 3.28
CA GLU A 95 -16.78 -3.90 3.91
C GLU A 95 -16.56 -4.10 5.42
N ALA A 96 -17.45 -3.48 6.22
CA ALA A 96 -17.40 -3.48 7.68
C ALA A 96 -17.57 -4.86 8.34
N ASN A 97 -18.11 -5.86 7.63
CA ASN A 97 -18.59 -7.11 8.24
C ASN A 97 -17.77 -8.35 7.86
N GLN A 98 -16.65 -8.18 7.16
CA GLN A 98 -15.81 -9.30 6.75
C GLN A 98 -14.45 -9.26 7.45
N LYS A 99 -14.07 -10.40 8.03
CA LYS A 99 -12.85 -10.53 8.82
C LYS A 99 -11.63 -10.43 7.93
N THR A 100 -10.76 -9.46 8.21
CA THR A 100 -9.44 -9.36 7.57
C THR A 100 -8.35 -9.91 8.49
N ILE A 101 -7.24 -10.32 7.89
CA ILE A 101 -6.00 -10.64 8.61
C ILE A 101 -5.11 -9.41 8.49
N GLU A 102 -4.76 -8.81 9.62
CA GLU A 102 -3.80 -7.70 9.67
C GLU A 102 -2.38 -8.25 9.85
N VAL A 103 -1.46 -7.73 9.06
CA VAL A 103 -0.02 -7.89 9.22
C VAL A 103 0.59 -6.51 9.48
N ILE A 104 1.21 -6.36 10.64
CA ILE A 104 1.85 -5.11 11.07
C ILE A 104 3.32 -5.18 10.68
N CYS A 105 3.75 -4.28 9.80
CA CYS A 105 5.11 -4.20 9.31
C CYS A 105 5.74 -2.86 9.74
N GLY A 106 6.59 -2.89 10.75
CA GLY A 106 7.33 -1.71 11.20
C GLY A 106 7.79 -1.84 12.65
N PRO A 107 8.59 -0.88 13.14
CA PRO A 107 9.00 -0.82 14.52
C PRO A 107 7.84 -0.87 15.50
N ILE A 108 7.88 -1.82 16.43
CA ILE A 108 7.05 -1.80 17.63
C ILE A 108 7.95 -1.27 18.75
N GLY A 109 8.02 0.06 18.95
CA GLY A 109 8.81 0.68 20.04
C GLY A 109 9.34 2.10 19.78
N TYR A 110 9.90 2.72 20.83
CA TYR A 110 10.56 4.04 20.79
C TYR A 110 12.02 3.91 20.25
N ASN A 111 12.54 4.97 19.59
CA ASN A 111 13.87 5.03 18.93
C ASN A 111 14.07 4.06 17.78
N ASN A 112 13.32 4.22 16.68
CA ASN A 112 13.58 3.44 15.48
C ASN A 112 13.83 4.32 14.26
N ASP A 113 14.98 4.12 13.64
CA ASP A 113 15.42 4.81 12.42
C ASP A 113 14.85 4.18 11.14
N PHE A 114 13.88 3.26 11.28
CA PHE A 114 13.23 2.62 10.15
C PHE A 114 12.53 3.65 9.26
N LYS A 115 12.78 3.53 7.95
CA LYS A 115 12.09 4.29 6.92
C LYS A 115 11.64 3.32 5.84
N LEU A 116 10.37 3.40 5.46
CA LEU A 116 9.89 2.73 4.27
C LEU A 116 10.55 3.38 3.04
N VAL A 117 11.41 2.64 2.36
CA VAL A 117 12.15 3.11 1.17
C VAL A 117 11.62 2.53 -0.14
N GLY A 118 10.74 1.54 -0.09
CA GLY A 118 10.19 0.92 -1.28
C GLY A 118 9.00 0.04 -0.98
N ILE A 119 8.15 -0.14 -1.99
CA ILE A 119 6.99 -1.04 -1.95
C ILE A 119 7.05 -1.87 -3.22
N GLN A 120 6.85 -3.17 -3.07
CA GLN A 120 6.71 -4.10 -4.18
C GLN A 120 5.55 -5.04 -3.88
N MET A 121 4.71 -5.30 -4.87
CA MET A 121 3.58 -6.22 -4.75
C MET A 121 3.46 -7.05 -6.02
N ALA A 122 2.84 -8.22 -5.91
CA ALA A 122 2.44 -9.02 -7.06
C ALA A 122 0.99 -8.69 -7.42
N GLU A 123 0.69 -8.66 -8.71
CA GLU A 123 -0.68 -8.56 -9.17
C GLU A 123 -1.44 -9.86 -8.87
N SER A 124 -2.69 -9.73 -8.44
CA SER A 124 -3.59 -10.87 -8.28
C SER A 124 -4.93 -10.54 -8.91
N LYS A 125 -5.62 -11.57 -9.40
CA LYS A 125 -7.03 -11.44 -9.78
C LYS A 125 -7.85 -11.60 -8.51
N ALA A 126 -8.33 -10.50 -7.95
CA ALA A 126 -9.44 -10.57 -7.00
C ALA A 126 -10.67 -11.05 -7.79
N THR A 127 -11.37 -12.06 -7.31
CA THR A 127 -12.66 -12.44 -7.88
C THR A 127 -13.60 -11.24 -7.74
N GLU A 128 -14.06 -10.69 -8.87
CA GLU A 128 -15.08 -9.65 -8.88
C GLU A 128 -16.27 -10.14 -8.06
N HIS A 129 -16.61 -9.43 -6.98
CA HIS A 129 -17.94 -9.56 -6.39
C HIS A 129 -18.93 -9.02 -7.42
N TYR A 130 -19.41 -9.91 -8.29
CA TYR A 130 -20.63 -9.70 -9.04
C TYR A 130 -21.73 -9.30 -8.06
N ASN A 131 -22.44 -8.23 -8.43
CA ASN A 131 -23.67 -7.73 -7.81
C ASN A 131 -24.43 -8.80 -7.01
N LEU A 132 -24.39 -8.71 -5.68
CA LEU A 132 -25.42 -9.27 -4.82
C LEU A 132 -26.24 -8.11 -4.26
N CYS A 133 -26.96 -7.44 -5.15
CA CYS A 133 -28.25 -6.87 -4.81
C CYS A 133 -29.31 -7.84 -5.33
N VAL A 134 -29.86 -8.66 -4.44
CA VAL A 134 -31.22 -9.20 -4.55
C VAL A 134 -31.87 -9.04 -3.19
#